data_AF-A0A952WX50-F1
#
_entry.id   AF-A0A952WX50-F1
#
_cell.length_a   1.000
_cell.length_b   1.000
_cell.length_c   1.000
_cell.angle_alpha   90.00
_cell.angle_beta   90.00
_cell.angle_gamma   90.00
#
_symmetry.space_group_name_H-M   'P 1'
#
loop_
_entity.id
_entity.type
_entity.pdbx_description
1 polymer ?
#
loop_
_entity_poly.entity_id
_entity_poly.type
_entity_poly.pdbx_seq_one_letter_code
_entity_poly.pdbx_strand_id
1 'polypeptide(L)'
;MSRMTGKQVLGMATAAAALASFAGLAQGQCQTAQGPDVIVGDSQDIQNHTNTGSQDSISLGSVSCNVGTQNLLWIASDNRHPVIGGTLYRYYETDGHARFEQLGQSWLKHGFTALTQNLCCTCSGQGGSVLGVGCSDPYTAARNGSQTGLGPKWQVNASTGIFTYPPANPSWSGTQARRLQFPTTGLTASNTLPIGGGSAVRYISEVQYVAQDDAAAGNKFNNSSYRLNTVSLAGSNMTFSFAAATVRQKSAIEWWATVDQQVLQTTVIVPNGATGPAGGEGKFIVSSRVYDLGGGTWHYEYAVYNQCSHRSAGMFEIPVPSGVTVSDLGFNSVPYYNGDGEGNVNRSNTPWATDTTGNKVQWYTQTMAENVNANAIRWGTMYNFRFRANTPPDEGNATIGLWRPAVGIEPTSITARVKLPSMPTGNPCPADWDGSTEVDVGDIFAFLADWFASDPAAYNFGGTPGVPAIFAYLSEWFAHGVGPC
;
A
#
# COMPACT_ATOMS: atom_id res chain seq x y z
N MET A 1 -22.28 -64.17 -21.32
CA MET A 1 -22.74 -63.39 -20.15
C MET A 1 -21.70 -63.56 -19.04
N SER A 2 -20.50 -62.97 -19.15
CA SER A 2 -20.10 -61.66 -18.61
C SER A 2 -20.56 -61.36 -17.18
N ARG A 3 -19.65 -61.50 -16.21
CA ARG A 3 -19.11 -60.37 -15.40
C ARG A 3 -18.01 -60.88 -14.44
N MET A 4 -16.78 -60.46 -14.71
CA MET A 4 -15.66 -60.45 -13.77
C MET A 4 -15.58 -59.05 -13.14
N THR A 5 -15.47 -58.99 -11.81
CA THR A 5 -15.22 -57.76 -11.04
C THR A 5 -13.73 -57.62 -10.75
N GLY A 6 -13.08 -56.68 -11.43
CA GLY A 6 -11.71 -56.22 -11.13
C GLY A 6 -11.74 -54.87 -10.44
N LYS A 7 -11.08 -54.77 -9.28
CA LYS A 7 -10.80 -53.52 -8.56
C LYS A 7 -9.86 -52.65 -9.40
N GLN A 8 -10.24 -51.40 -9.66
CA GLN A 8 -9.33 -50.38 -10.20
C GLN A 8 -8.99 -49.36 -9.11
N VAL A 9 -7.69 -49.19 -8.90
CA VAL A 9 -7.04 -48.15 -8.11
C VAL A 9 -7.24 -46.82 -8.83
N LEU A 10 -7.91 -45.86 -8.19
CA LEU A 10 -8.10 -44.52 -8.73
C LEU A 10 -6.91 -43.65 -8.28
N GLY A 11 -5.99 -43.39 -9.23
CA GLY A 11 -4.85 -42.51 -9.03
C GLY A 11 -5.28 -41.05 -8.85
N MET A 12 -4.61 -40.36 -7.93
CA MET A 12 -4.65 -38.90 -7.77
C MET A 12 -4.12 -38.24 -9.05
N ALA A 13 -5.02 -37.65 -9.83
CA ALA A 13 -4.67 -36.72 -10.90
C ALA A 13 -4.57 -35.31 -10.30
N THR A 14 -3.38 -34.76 -10.36
CA THR A 14 -3.01 -33.38 -10.03
C THR A 14 -3.83 -32.38 -10.84
N ALA A 15 -4.60 -31.53 -10.16
CA ALA A 15 -5.24 -30.37 -10.77
C ALA A 15 -4.21 -29.24 -10.92
N ALA A 16 -3.37 -29.33 -11.95
CA ALA A 16 -2.51 -28.25 -12.41
C ALA A 16 -3.05 -27.76 -13.76
N ALA A 17 -3.99 -26.81 -13.74
CA ALA A 17 -4.33 -25.95 -14.89
C ALA A 17 -5.38 -24.90 -14.53
N ALA A 18 -4.94 -23.69 -14.16
CA ALA A 18 -5.64 -22.43 -14.46
C ALA A 18 -4.67 -21.25 -14.27
N LEU A 19 -3.56 -21.26 -15.01
CA LEU A 19 -2.66 -20.10 -15.15
C LEU A 19 -2.47 -19.88 -16.65
N ALA A 20 -3.51 -19.33 -17.28
CA ALA A 20 -3.44 -18.78 -18.62
C ALA A 20 -4.40 -17.60 -18.75
N SER A 21 -3.90 -16.55 -19.42
CA SER A 21 -4.60 -15.38 -19.98
C SER A 21 -5.21 -14.34 -19.04
N PHE A 22 -4.37 -13.35 -18.66
CA PHE A 22 -4.78 -11.94 -18.63
C PHE A 22 -3.82 -11.05 -19.46
N ALA A 23 -3.21 -11.62 -20.50
CA ALA A 23 -2.51 -10.85 -21.52
C ALA A 23 -3.43 -10.77 -22.75
N GLY A 24 -4.24 -9.73 -22.83
CA GLY A 24 -5.08 -9.45 -23.99
C GLY A 24 -6.53 -9.15 -23.63
N LEU A 25 -6.80 -7.90 -23.28
CA LEU A 25 -8.00 -7.10 -23.59
C LEU A 25 -7.88 -5.76 -22.84
N ALA A 26 -7.08 -4.84 -23.39
CA ALA A 26 -7.07 -3.44 -22.96
C ALA A 26 -7.15 -2.48 -24.17
N GLN A 27 -7.78 -2.92 -25.26
CA GLN A 27 -8.43 -1.99 -26.18
C GLN A 27 -9.85 -1.79 -25.66
N GLY A 28 -10.17 -0.60 -25.12
CA GLY A 28 -11.58 -0.22 -24.98
C GLY A 28 -12.07 0.49 -23.72
N GLN A 29 -11.24 1.25 -22.98
CA GLN A 29 -11.79 2.24 -22.04
C GLN A 29 -11.09 3.58 -22.21
N CYS A 30 -11.34 4.22 -23.35
CA CYS A 30 -11.17 5.66 -23.47
C CYS A 30 -12.53 6.34 -23.54
N GLN A 31 -12.52 7.63 -23.21
CA GLN A 31 -13.65 8.54 -23.27
C GLN A 31 -14.79 8.12 -22.34
N THR A 32 -14.47 7.42 -21.24
CA THR A 32 -15.42 7.05 -20.18
C THR A 32 -15.47 8.09 -19.07
N ALA A 33 -14.34 8.75 -18.79
CA ALA A 33 -14.24 9.81 -17.79
C ALA A 33 -14.57 11.19 -18.38
N GLN A 34 -15.38 11.97 -17.67
CA GLN A 34 -15.65 13.35 -18.04
C GLN A 34 -14.41 14.23 -17.81
N GLY A 35 -14.09 15.10 -18.77
CA GLY A 35 -12.91 15.97 -18.69
C GLY A 35 -11.61 15.28 -19.12
N PRO A 36 -10.45 15.91 -18.89
CA PRO A 36 -9.15 15.29 -19.10
C PRO A 36 -8.88 14.14 -18.12
N ASP A 37 -8.24 13.06 -18.57
CA ASP A 37 -7.88 11.92 -17.72
C ASP A 37 -6.52 11.36 -18.15
N VAL A 38 -5.49 11.59 -17.35
CA VAL A 38 -4.11 11.15 -17.66
C VAL A 38 -3.75 9.87 -16.90
N ILE A 39 -3.40 8.85 -17.67
CA ILE A 39 -2.91 7.58 -17.12
C ILE A 39 -1.49 7.29 -17.61
N VAL A 40 -0.78 6.44 -16.87
CA VAL A 40 0.42 5.78 -17.39
C VAL A 40 -0.02 4.60 -18.27
N GLY A 41 0.05 4.78 -19.58
CA GLY A 41 -0.26 3.73 -20.56
C GLY A 41 0.81 2.64 -20.65
N ASP A 42 2.09 2.99 -20.51
CA ASP A 42 3.19 2.02 -20.40
C ASP A 42 4.40 2.64 -19.70
N SER A 43 5.18 1.83 -18.98
CA SER A 43 6.56 2.17 -18.65
C SER A 43 7.48 1.45 -19.63
N GLN A 44 7.97 2.16 -20.66
CA GLN A 44 8.45 1.56 -21.91
C GLN A 44 9.94 1.18 -21.93
N ASP A 45 10.78 1.88 -21.19
CA ASP A 45 12.23 1.60 -21.08
C ASP A 45 12.76 1.90 -19.67
N ILE A 46 13.90 1.29 -19.33
CA ILE A 46 14.67 1.60 -18.11
C ILE A 46 16.06 2.05 -18.54
N GLN A 47 16.53 3.15 -17.96
CA GLN A 47 17.95 3.49 -18.00
C GLN A 47 18.58 3.17 -16.65
N ASN A 48 19.53 2.24 -16.66
CA ASN A 48 20.38 1.95 -15.51
C ASN A 48 21.55 2.94 -15.47
N HIS A 49 21.89 3.41 -14.28
CA HIS A 49 23.05 4.27 -14.06
C HIS A 49 24.13 3.51 -13.31
N THR A 50 25.31 4.11 -13.17
CA THR A 50 26.40 3.50 -12.41
C THR A 50 26.17 3.70 -10.91
N ASN A 51 26.24 2.61 -10.15
CA ASN A 51 26.29 2.66 -8.70
C ASN A 51 27.42 3.60 -8.23
N THR A 52 27.12 4.42 -7.22
CA THR A 52 28.15 5.17 -6.48
C THR A 52 27.97 4.95 -4.99
N GLY A 53 28.95 4.32 -4.36
CA GLY A 53 28.95 4.06 -2.91
C GLY A 53 27.92 3.00 -2.50
N SER A 54 27.00 3.38 -1.62
CA SER A 54 25.92 2.51 -1.13
C SER A 54 24.58 2.73 -1.85
N GLN A 55 24.60 3.46 -2.97
CA GLN A 55 23.41 3.84 -3.73
C GLN A 55 23.56 3.47 -5.20
N ASP A 56 22.46 2.98 -5.76
CA ASP A 56 22.28 2.80 -7.19
C ASP A 56 21.07 3.63 -7.64
N SER A 57 20.93 3.84 -8.95
CA SER A 57 19.83 4.60 -9.51
C SER A 57 19.42 4.13 -10.88
N ILE A 58 18.13 4.30 -11.16
CA ILE A 58 17.54 4.07 -12.46
C ILE A 58 16.73 5.28 -12.91
N SER A 59 16.29 5.27 -14.15
CA SER A 59 15.24 6.16 -14.65
C SER A 59 14.25 5.35 -15.45
N LEU A 60 12.97 5.71 -15.33
CA LEU A 60 11.87 4.99 -15.94
C LEU A 60 11.30 5.82 -17.08
N GLY A 61 11.18 5.22 -18.25
CA GLY A 61 10.39 5.77 -19.33
C GLY A 61 8.92 5.65 -19.04
N SER A 62 8.15 6.51 -19.68
CA SER A 62 6.72 6.61 -19.45
C SER A 62 6.02 6.99 -20.74
N VAL A 63 4.92 6.32 -21.04
CA VAL A 63 3.97 6.73 -22.07
C VAL A 63 2.68 7.14 -21.38
N SER A 64 2.33 8.42 -21.46
CA SER A 64 1.03 8.91 -21.00
C SER A 64 -0.04 8.58 -22.02
N CYS A 65 -1.27 8.48 -21.55
CA CYS A 65 -2.46 8.46 -22.40
C CYS A 65 -3.51 9.40 -21.83
N ASN A 66 -4.16 10.19 -22.69
CA ASN A 66 -5.37 10.88 -22.32
C ASN A 66 -6.58 10.00 -22.66
N VAL A 67 -7.14 9.36 -21.65
CA VAL A 67 -8.28 8.45 -21.79
C VAL A 67 -9.61 9.14 -21.47
N GLY A 68 -9.58 10.46 -21.27
CA GLY A 68 -10.75 11.27 -20.95
C GLY A 68 -11.55 11.68 -22.19
N THR A 69 -12.48 12.61 -21.99
CA THR A 69 -13.34 13.17 -23.04
C THR A 69 -12.89 14.55 -23.50
N GLN A 70 -11.89 15.15 -22.86
CA GLN A 70 -11.34 16.46 -23.21
C GLN A 70 -9.82 16.45 -23.26
N ASN A 71 -9.22 17.41 -23.98
CA ASN A 71 -7.77 17.55 -24.07
C ASN A 71 -7.16 17.90 -22.71
N LEU A 72 -6.05 17.24 -22.36
CA LEU A 72 -5.24 17.56 -21.19
C LEU A 72 -4.19 18.61 -21.56
N LEU A 73 -3.94 19.59 -20.70
CA LEU A 73 -2.93 20.63 -20.88
C LEU A 73 -1.49 20.08 -20.78
N TRP A 74 -0.61 20.60 -21.64
CA TRP A 74 0.81 20.22 -21.75
C TRP A 74 1.71 21.44 -22.04
N ILE A 75 1.46 22.55 -21.35
CA ILE A 75 2.07 23.85 -21.60
C ILE A 75 3.45 23.94 -20.91
N ALA A 76 4.53 24.06 -21.70
CA ALA A 76 5.91 23.96 -21.20
C ALA A 76 6.37 25.07 -20.23
N SER A 77 5.82 26.28 -20.35
CA SER A 77 6.38 27.51 -19.75
C SER A 77 5.61 28.03 -18.54
N ASP A 78 4.71 27.21 -17.98
CA ASP A 78 4.01 27.49 -16.73
C ASP A 78 3.69 26.18 -15.99
N ASN A 79 2.78 26.20 -15.02
CA ASN A 79 2.43 25.01 -14.23
C ASN A 79 1.28 24.16 -14.83
N ARG A 80 0.86 24.39 -16.08
CA ARG A 80 -0.23 23.68 -16.75
C ARG A 80 0.30 22.57 -17.65
N HIS A 81 1.05 21.66 -17.04
CA HIS A 81 1.52 20.42 -17.64
C HIS A 81 1.69 19.36 -16.54
N PRO A 82 1.69 18.06 -16.88
CA PRO A 82 1.91 17.04 -15.88
C PRO A 82 3.36 16.99 -15.38
N VAL A 83 3.50 16.62 -14.12
CA VAL A 83 4.76 16.17 -13.54
C VAL A 83 4.76 14.64 -13.42
N ILE A 84 5.92 14.02 -13.64
CA ILE A 84 6.07 12.57 -13.78
C ILE A 84 7.09 12.06 -12.77
N GLY A 85 6.68 11.15 -11.90
CA GLY A 85 7.54 10.51 -10.90
C GLY A 85 7.68 9.01 -11.14
N GLY A 86 8.81 8.44 -10.70
CA GLY A 86 9.08 7.02 -10.70
C GLY A 86 9.44 6.50 -9.31
N THR A 87 9.01 5.28 -9.00
CA THR A 87 9.22 4.62 -7.70
C THR A 87 9.62 3.16 -7.91
N LEU A 88 10.51 2.66 -7.04
CA LEU A 88 10.93 1.25 -7.04
C LEU A 88 10.53 0.58 -5.72
N TYR A 89 9.98 -0.62 -5.82
CA TYR A 89 9.56 -1.46 -4.70
C TYR A 89 10.25 -2.82 -4.75
N ARG A 90 10.34 -3.46 -3.59
CA ARG A 90 10.82 -4.84 -3.42
C ARG A 90 9.81 -5.64 -2.62
N TYR A 91 9.45 -6.80 -3.15
CA TYR A 91 8.85 -7.88 -2.39
C TYR A 91 9.92 -8.91 -2.05
N TYR A 92 10.03 -9.32 -0.80
CA TYR A 92 11.01 -10.32 -0.38
C TYR A 92 10.57 -11.02 0.89
N GLU A 93 11.10 -12.23 1.13
CA GLU A 93 10.90 -12.95 2.38
C GLU A 93 12.11 -12.78 3.29
N THR A 94 11.85 -12.56 4.57
CA THR A 94 12.84 -12.50 5.64
C THR A 94 12.19 -13.00 6.92
N ASP A 95 12.94 -13.72 7.75
CA ASP A 95 12.43 -14.23 9.04
C ASP A 95 11.11 -15.00 8.92
N GLY A 96 10.93 -15.75 7.84
CA GLY A 96 9.75 -16.59 7.58
C GLY A 96 8.49 -15.85 7.12
N HIS A 97 8.55 -14.53 6.87
CA HIS A 97 7.42 -13.74 6.40
C HIS A 97 7.80 -12.81 5.24
N ALA A 98 6.83 -12.46 4.40
CA ALA A 98 7.06 -11.59 3.26
C ALA A 98 6.88 -10.11 3.65
N ARG A 99 7.64 -9.25 2.97
CA ARG A 99 7.59 -7.79 3.10
C ARG A 99 7.51 -7.17 1.71
N PHE A 100 6.67 -6.14 1.59
CA PHE A 100 6.56 -5.30 0.40
C PHE A 100 6.96 -3.87 0.76
N GLU A 101 8.14 -3.43 0.32
CA GLU A 101 8.76 -2.18 0.77
C GLU A 101 9.11 -1.27 -0.42
N GLN A 102 8.96 0.04 -0.26
CA GLN A 102 9.47 1.03 -1.21
C GLN A 102 10.95 1.24 -0.98
N LEU A 103 11.76 1.09 -2.03
CA LEU A 103 13.22 1.25 -1.97
C LEU A 103 13.68 2.66 -2.29
N GLY A 104 12.98 3.32 -3.21
CA GLY A 104 13.47 4.57 -3.79
C GLY A 104 12.41 5.33 -4.55
N GLN A 105 12.66 6.62 -4.74
CA GLN A 105 11.79 7.54 -5.47
C GLN A 105 12.63 8.51 -6.30
N SER A 106 12.10 8.95 -7.44
CA SER A 106 12.71 9.99 -8.26
C SER A 106 12.17 11.37 -7.91
N TRP A 107 12.92 12.40 -8.31
CA TRP A 107 12.35 13.71 -8.57
C TRP A 107 11.45 13.67 -9.81
N LEU A 108 10.84 14.80 -10.14
CA LEU A 108 9.78 14.86 -11.13
C LEU A 108 10.25 15.44 -12.46
N LYS A 109 9.96 14.73 -13.54
CA LYS A 109 10.11 15.28 -14.89
C LYS A 109 8.89 16.15 -15.21
N HIS A 110 9.14 17.35 -15.74
CA HIS A 110 8.11 18.29 -16.18
C HIS A 110 7.71 18.07 -17.65
N GLY A 111 6.41 18.03 -17.95
CA GLY A 111 5.85 18.09 -19.31
C GLY A 111 6.35 19.29 -20.11
N PHE A 112 6.54 19.14 -21.43
CA PHE A 112 6.92 20.27 -22.30
C PHE A 112 6.32 20.22 -23.70
N THR A 113 6.06 19.03 -24.22
CA THR A 113 5.30 18.86 -25.47
C THR A 113 4.67 17.48 -25.49
N ALA A 114 3.44 17.37 -25.95
CA ALA A 114 2.75 16.10 -26.12
C ALA A 114 2.80 15.64 -27.59
N LEU A 115 3.17 14.39 -27.81
CA LEU A 115 3.06 13.73 -29.11
C LEU A 115 1.66 13.13 -29.33
N THR A 116 1.40 12.68 -30.55
CA THR A 116 0.08 12.21 -31.02
C THR A 116 0.10 10.72 -31.36
N GLN A 117 0.66 9.87 -30.48
CA GLN A 117 0.68 8.43 -30.70
C GLN A 117 -0.65 7.77 -30.31
N ASN A 118 -0.79 6.47 -30.58
CA ASN A 118 -2.04 5.70 -30.43
C ASN A 118 -1.90 4.49 -29.48
N LEU A 119 -1.10 4.59 -28.41
CA LEU A 119 -0.81 3.43 -27.54
C LEU A 119 -2.06 2.90 -26.84
N CYS A 120 -2.90 3.79 -26.31
CA CYS A 120 -4.06 3.40 -25.54
C CYS A 120 -5.32 3.32 -26.39
N CYS A 121 -5.54 4.32 -27.26
CA CYS A 121 -6.76 4.51 -28.03
C CYS A 121 -6.49 5.20 -29.37
N THR A 122 -7.55 5.41 -30.15
CA THR A 122 -7.50 6.23 -31.36
C THR A 122 -7.29 7.70 -30.98
N CYS A 123 -6.15 8.24 -31.38
CA CYS A 123 -5.76 9.62 -31.15
C CYS A 123 -6.57 10.58 -32.01
N SER A 124 -7.04 11.66 -31.38
CA SER A 124 -7.69 12.81 -32.03
C SER A 124 -6.76 13.65 -32.92
N GLY A 125 -5.45 13.36 -32.93
CA GLY A 125 -4.44 14.10 -33.69
C GLY A 125 -3.99 15.43 -33.07
N GLN A 126 -4.46 15.78 -31.87
CA GLN A 126 -4.08 17.00 -31.16
C GLN A 126 -2.83 16.76 -30.29
N GLY A 127 -1.83 17.62 -30.42
CA GLY A 127 -0.53 17.53 -29.73
C GLY A 127 0.09 18.90 -29.46
N GLY A 128 1.35 18.93 -29.02
CA GLY A 128 2.05 20.15 -28.67
C GLY A 128 1.72 20.61 -27.26
N SER A 129 0.91 21.66 -27.13
CA SER A 129 0.50 22.23 -25.84
C SER A 129 -0.64 21.47 -25.15
N VAL A 130 -1.13 20.38 -25.75
CA VAL A 130 -2.14 19.51 -25.19
C VAL A 130 -1.84 18.04 -25.53
N LEU A 131 -2.17 17.12 -24.62
CA LEU A 131 -2.32 15.71 -24.97
C LEU A 131 -3.77 15.49 -25.41
N GLY A 132 -3.95 15.29 -26.72
CA GLY A 132 -5.26 15.11 -27.33
C GLY A 132 -6.02 13.91 -26.79
N VAL A 133 -7.36 13.97 -26.85
CA VAL A 133 -8.22 12.84 -26.51
C VAL A 133 -7.80 11.58 -27.27
N GLY A 134 -7.63 10.48 -26.54
CA GLY A 134 -7.20 9.17 -27.05
C GLY A 134 -5.72 9.09 -27.44
N CYS A 135 -5.00 10.22 -27.45
CA CYS A 135 -3.59 10.26 -27.83
C CYS A 135 -2.69 9.80 -26.68
N SER A 136 -1.48 9.40 -27.05
CA SER A 136 -0.43 9.04 -26.11
C SER A 136 0.88 9.78 -26.39
N ASP A 137 1.60 10.15 -25.33
CA ASP A 137 2.88 10.85 -25.41
C ASP A 137 4.00 10.06 -24.68
N PRO A 138 5.01 9.56 -25.40
CA PRO A 138 6.16 8.87 -24.82
C PRO A 138 7.28 9.81 -24.38
N TYR A 139 7.79 9.57 -23.18
CA TYR A 139 9.09 10.05 -22.73
C TYR A 139 10.00 8.87 -22.39
N THR A 140 11.23 8.92 -22.91
CA THR A 140 12.25 7.89 -22.65
C THR A 140 12.79 8.00 -21.22
N ALA A 141 13.32 6.90 -20.71
CA ALA A 141 14.00 6.88 -19.42
C ALA A 141 15.11 7.94 -19.31
N ALA A 142 15.87 8.16 -20.39
CA ALA A 142 16.91 9.19 -20.44
C ALA A 142 16.38 10.60 -20.24
N ARG A 143 15.22 10.89 -20.83
CA ARG A 143 14.58 12.20 -20.73
C ARG A 143 13.95 12.39 -19.35
N ASN A 144 13.31 11.36 -18.82
CA ASN A 144 12.75 11.36 -17.47
C ASN A 144 13.84 11.41 -16.38
N GLY A 145 15.03 10.90 -16.65
CA GLY A 145 16.18 10.93 -15.74
C GLY A 145 17.11 12.14 -15.91
N SER A 146 16.73 13.12 -16.73
CA SER A 146 17.59 14.29 -17.02
C SER A 146 17.68 15.21 -15.80
N GLN A 147 18.81 15.16 -15.10
CA GLN A 147 19.01 15.82 -13.80
C GLN A 147 18.74 17.34 -13.84
N THR A 148 19.01 18.00 -14.97
CA THR A 148 18.78 19.44 -15.16
C THR A 148 17.29 19.80 -15.33
N GLY A 149 16.46 18.86 -15.78
CA GLY A 149 15.02 19.05 -16.00
C GLY A 149 14.14 18.48 -14.89
N LEU A 150 14.74 17.92 -13.85
CA LEU A 150 14.03 17.32 -12.71
C LEU A 150 13.73 18.38 -11.65
N GLY A 151 12.46 18.49 -11.27
CA GLY A 151 11.95 19.34 -10.19
C GLY A 151 11.60 18.53 -8.93
N PRO A 152 11.67 19.13 -7.73
CA PRO A 152 11.48 18.40 -6.50
C PRO A 152 10.00 18.14 -6.17
N LYS A 153 9.71 16.97 -5.58
CA LYS A 153 8.33 16.54 -5.25
C LYS A 153 7.62 17.45 -4.25
N TRP A 154 8.36 18.15 -3.38
CA TRP A 154 7.79 18.95 -2.30
C TRP A 154 7.00 20.19 -2.76
N GLN A 155 7.22 20.65 -4.00
CA GLN A 155 6.50 21.79 -4.57
C GLN A 155 5.12 21.43 -5.13
N VAL A 156 4.79 20.14 -5.17
CA VAL A 156 3.58 19.64 -5.82
C VAL A 156 2.52 19.29 -4.79
N ASN A 157 1.34 19.86 -4.96
CA ASN A 157 0.14 19.39 -4.31
C ASN A 157 -0.50 18.31 -5.20
N ALA A 158 -0.23 17.04 -4.92
CA ALA A 158 -0.72 15.92 -5.74
C ALA A 158 -2.24 15.72 -5.70
N SER A 159 -2.94 16.32 -4.73
CA SER A 159 -4.41 16.29 -4.65
C SER A 159 -5.06 17.18 -5.72
N THR A 160 -4.40 18.30 -6.05
CA THR A 160 -4.91 19.31 -6.99
C THR A 160 -4.12 19.35 -8.30
N GLY A 161 -2.97 18.69 -8.34
CA GLY A 161 -2.00 18.77 -9.43
C GLY A 161 -1.28 20.12 -9.56
N ILE A 162 -1.51 21.06 -8.65
CA ILE A 162 -0.90 22.39 -8.68
C ILE A 162 0.53 22.33 -8.14
N PHE A 163 1.43 23.03 -8.82
CA PHE A 163 2.82 23.22 -8.38
C PHE A 163 3.35 24.62 -8.73
N THR A 164 4.46 24.99 -8.10
CA THR A 164 5.19 26.23 -8.40
C THR A 164 6.03 26.09 -9.66
N TYR A 165 5.96 27.07 -10.56
CA TYR A 165 6.80 27.15 -11.75
C TYR A 165 7.52 28.52 -11.81
N PRO A 166 8.80 28.58 -12.21
CA PRO A 166 9.69 27.45 -12.48
C PRO A 166 9.95 26.61 -11.21
N PRO A 167 10.23 25.30 -11.34
CA PRO A 167 10.53 24.46 -10.19
C PRO A 167 11.81 24.93 -9.49
N ALA A 168 11.87 24.71 -8.18
CA ALA A 168 13.07 24.93 -7.40
C ALA A 168 14.19 24.05 -7.94
N ASN A 169 15.42 24.58 -7.91
CA ASN A 169 16.59 23.92 -8.47
C ASN A 169 17.72 23.83 -7.42
N PRO A 170 17.57 23.02 -6.35
CA PRO A 170 18.62 22.80 -5.35
C PRO A 170 19.95 22.40 -5.99
N SER A 171 21.07 22.90 -5.50
CA SER A 171 22.39 22.45 -5.97
C SER A 171 22.54 20.92 -5.82
N TRP A 172 23.13 20.28 -6.82
CA TRP A 172 23.32 18.84 -6.84
C TRP A 172 24.68 18.47 -7.44
N SER A 173 25.13 17.26 -7.15
CA SER A 173 26.37 16.69 -7.67
C SER A 173 26.24 15.19 -7.85
N GLY A 174 27.17 14.60 -8.60
CA GLY A 174 27.15 13.18 -8.90
C GLY A 174 26.14 12.79 -9.98
N THR A 175 26.37 11.63 -10.56
CA THR A 175 25.56 11.12 -11.68
C THR A 175 24.18 10.65 -11.22
N GLN A 176 24.01 10.27 -9.95
CA GLN A 176 22.75 9.71 -9.48
C GLN A 176 21.72 10.77 -9.08
N ALA A 177 22.15 12.00 -8.75
CA ALA A 177 21.30 13.01 -8.11
C ALA A 177 19.95 13.20 -8.81
N ARG A 178 18.86 13.29 -8.03
CA ARG A 178 17.48 13.54 -8.48
C ARG A 178 16.82 12.38 -9.21
N ARG A 179 17.57 11.41 -9.74
CA ARG A 179 17.03 10.20 -10.38
C ARG A 179 16.37 9.29 -9.34
N LEU A 180 15.77 8.18 -9.80
CA LEU A 180 15.20 7.18 -8.90
C LEU A 180 16.35 6.48 -8.17
N GLN A 181 16.69 6.97 -6.98
CA GLN A 181 17.77 6.44 -6.14
C GLN A 181 17.25 5.47 -5.10
N PHE A 182 18.04 4.43 -4.84
CA PHE A 182 17.74 3.44 -3.82
C PHE A 182 19.04 2.89 -3.20
N PRO A 183 18.99 2.44 -1.93
CA PRO A 183 20.13 1.83 -1.28
C PRO A 183 20.42 0.46 -1.90
N THR A 184 21.69 0.08 -2.00
CA THR A 184 22.09 -1.25 -2.53
C THR A 184 22.05 -2.37 -1.48
N THR A 185 21.88 -2.01 -0.21
CA THR A 185 21.90 -2.97 0.91
C THR A 185 20.73 -3.95 0.85
N GLY A 186 21.04 -5.25 0.96
CA GLY A 186 20.05 -6.33 0.99
C GLY A 186 19.39 -6.61 -0.38
N LEU A 187 19.87 -5.99 -1.46
CA LEU A 187 19.37 -6.26 -2.81
C LEU A 187 20.05 -7.50 -3.40
N THR A 188 19.23 -8.33 -4.02
CA THR A 188 19.65 -9.59 -4.66
C THR A 188 19.17 -9.65 -6.10
N ALA A 189 19.83 -10.49 -6.91
CA ALA A 189 19.39 -10.75 -8.27
C ALA A 189 18.00 -11.41 -8.26
N SER A 190 17.19 -11.12 -9.29
CA SER A 190 15.87 -11.70 -9.48
C SER A 190 15.60 -11.84 -10.98
N ASN A 191 15.60 -13.07 -11.50
CA ASN A 191 15.52 -13.33 -12.94
C ASN A 191 14.41 -14.33 -13.34
N THR A 192 13.53 -14.74 -12.43
CA THR A 192 12.50 -15.74 -12.69
C THR A 192 11.09 -15.16 -12.91
N LEU A 193 10.48 -15.58 -14.02
CA LEU A 193 9.06 -15.44 -14.37
C LEU A 193 8.45 -16.83 -14.66
N PRO A 194 7.16 -17.10 -14.39
CA PRO A 194 6.21 -16.22 -13.73
C PRO A 194 6.50 -16.08 -12.24
N ILE A 195 5.92 -15.04 -11.63
CA ILE A 195 5.97 -14.84 -10.18
C ILE A 195 5.00 -15.82 -9.52
N GLY A 196 5.40 -17.10 -9.43
CA GLY A 196 4.65 -18.13 -8.73
C GLY A 196 5.59 -19.18 -8.12
N GLY A 197 5.49 -19.36 -6.81
CA GLY A 197 6.06 -20.46 -6.03
C GLY A 197 7.49 -20.25 -5.50
N GLY A 198 7.62 -19.85 -4.24
CA GLY A 198 8.86 -19.89 -3.44
C GLY A 198 9.48 -18.53 -3.09
N SER A 199 10.33 -18.55 -2.05
CA SER A 199 11.11 -17.50 -1.35
C SER A 199 11.94 -16.52 -2.23
N ALA A 200 11.39 -16.07 -3.34
CA ALA A 200 12.13 -15.32 -4.34
C ALA A 200 11.79 -13.81 -4.26
N VAL A 201 12.82 -12.98 -4.27
CA VAL A 201 12.72 -11.52 -4.31
C VAL A 201 12.06 -11.06 -5.62
N ARG A 202 11.23 -10.01 -5.59
CA ARG A 202 10.67 -9.36 -6.79
C ARG A 202 10.86 -7.86 -6.71
N TYR A 203 11.04 -7.25 -7.87
CA TYR A 203 11.16 -5.80 -8.00
C TYR A 203 10.05 -5.26 -8.87
N ILE A 204 9.45 -4.16 -8.45
CA ILE A 204 8.31 -3.54 -9.11
C ILE A 204 8.60 -2.06 -9.29
N SER A 205 8.51 -1.58 -10.52
CA SER A 205 8.60 -0.16 -10.85
C SER A 205 7.20 0.41 -10.95
N GLU A 206 7.00 1.62 -10.44
CA GLU A 206 5.77 2.39 -10.60
C GLU A 206 6.10 3.73 -11.24
N VAL A 207 5.24 4.19 -12.13
CA VAL A 207 5.26 5.56 -12.65
C VAL A 207 3.94 6.21 -12.27
N GLN A 208 3.96 7.52 -12.01
CA GLN A 208 2.77 8.31 -11.75
C GLN A 208 2.82 9.64 -12.51
N TYR A 209 1.69 10.03 -13.12
CA TYR A 209 1.46 11.38 -13.62
C TYR A 209 0.62 12.16 -12.61
N VAL A 210 0.91 13.44 -12.44
CA VAL A 210 0.07 14.37 -11.68
C VAL A 210 -0.16 15.59 -12.55
N ALA A 211 -1.43 15.90 -12.85
CA ALA A 211 -1.84 17.05 -13.66
C ALA A 211 -3.00 17.81 -13.02
N GLN A 212 -3.00 19.13 -13.19
CA GLN A 212 -3.97 20.02 -12.54
C GLN A 212 -5.38 19.83 -13.07
N ASP A 213 -5.54 19.77 -14.39
CA ASP A 213 -6.82 19.66 -15.08
C ASP A 213 -7.42 18.24 -15.02
N ASP A 214 -6.57 17.21 -14.94
CA ASP A 214 -6.95 15.84 -14.55
C ASP A 214 -7.54 15.78 -13.13
N ALA A 215 -6.86 16.41 -12.16
CA ALA A 215 -7.33 16.48 -10.78
C ALA A 215 -8.61 17.32 -10.63
N ALA A 216 -8.70 18.44 -11.35
CA ALA A 216 -9.88 19.30 -11.37
C ALA A 216 -11.10 18.60 -12.02
N ALA A 217 -10.87 17.73 -13.00
CA ALA A 217 -11.91 16.89 -13.60
C ALA A 217 -12.33 15.70 -12.71
N GLY A 218 -11.61 15.44 -11.62
CA GLY A 218 -11.89 14.31 -10.74
C GLY A 218 -11.44 12.97 -11.33
N ASN A 219 -10.28 12.92 -11.98
CA ASN A 219 -9.73 11.68 -12.55
C ASN A 219 -8.40 11.21 -11.91
N LYS A 220 -7.82 12.00 -11.00
CA LYS A 220 -6.52 11.79 -10.32
C LYS A 220 -6.22 10.48 -9.59
N PHE A 221 -7.13 9.50 -9.55
CA PHE A 221 -6.94 8.25 -8.79
C PHE A 221 -6.50 7.06 -9.65
N ASN A 222 -6.48 7.18 -10.98
CA ASN A 222 -6.05 6.14 -11.93
C ASN A 222 -4.70 6.46 -12.60
N ASN A 223 -3.99 7.48 -12.11
CA ASN A 223 -2.80 8.08 -12.76
C ASN A 223 -1.46 7.38 -12.45
N SER A 224 -1.51 6.22 -11.79
CA SER A 224 -0.34 5.36 -11.50
C SER A 224 -0.44 4.05 -12.26
N SER A 225 0.70 3.50 -12.70
CA SER A 225 0.79 2.15 -13.25
C SER A 225 2.08 1.49 -12.80
N TYR A 226 2.07 0.17 -12.60
CA TYR A 226 3.26 -0.59 -12.23
C TYR A 226 3.70 -1.58 -13.30
N ARG A 227 4.98 -1.96 -13.26
CA ARG A 227 5.58 -2.97 -14.12
C ARG A 227 6.62 -3.77 -13.35
N LEU A 228 6.59 -5.09 -13.53
CA LEU A 228 7.53 -6.01 -12.91
C LEU A 228 8.90 -5.93 -13.59
N ASN A 229 9.96 -6.03 -12.79
CA ASN A 229 11.34 -6.00 -13.28
C ASN A 229 12.07 -7.32 -13.01
N THR A 230 13.00 -7.67 -13.90
CA THR A 230 14.12 -8.54 -13.62
C THR A 230 15.32 -7.69 -13.20
N VAL A 231 16.20 -8.31 -12.41
CA VAL A 231 17.43 -7.71 -11.89
C VAL A 231 18.56 -8.71 -12.03
N SER A 232 19.62 -8.30 -12.71
CA SER A 232 20.92 -8.97 -12.66
C SER A 232 21.92 -8.14 -11.86
N LEU A 233 22.93 -8.81 -11.32
CA LEU A 233 24.01 -8.19 -10.54
C LEU A 233 25.35 -8.39 -11.24
N ALA A 234 26.13 -7.32 -11.32
CA ALA A 234 27.53 -7.36 -11.77
C ALA A 234 28.40 -6.59 -10.77
N GLY A 235 28.99 -7.31 -9.80
CA GLY A 235 29.59 -6.68 -8.62
C GLY A 235 28.51 -5.95 -7.82
N SER A 236 28.73 -4.66 -7.52
CA SER A 236 27.77 -3.80 -6.82
C SER A 236 26.74 -3.12 -7.73
N ASN A 237 26.87 -3.24 -9.06
CA ASN A 237 25.90 -2.64 -10.00
C ASN A 237 24.69 -3.54 -10.17
N MET A 238 23.50 -2.94 -10.13
CA MET A 238 22.25 -3.60 -10.43
C MET A 238 21.77 -3.21 -11.82
N THR A 239 21.39 -4.20 -12.62
CA THR A 239 20.81 -3.96 -13.94
C THR A 239 19.36 -4.40 -13.94
N PHE A 240 18.46 -3.42 -13.99
CA PHE A 240 17.02 -3.62 -14.10
C PHE A 240 16.60 -3.75 -15.56
N SER A 241 15.62 -4.61 -15.81
CA SER A 241 14.95 -4.76 -17.10
C SER A 241 13.48 -5.11 -16.87
N PHE A 242 12.59 -4.78 -17.80
CA PHE A 242 11.18 -5.13 -17.63
C PHE A 242 10.92 -6.61 -17.92
N ALA A 243 10.07 -7.20 -17.08
CA ALA A 243 9.80 -8.63 -17.05
C ALA A 243 8.38 -8.96 -17.58
N ALA A 244 7.43 -8.03 -17.48
CA ALA A 244 6.04 -8.23 -17.88
C ALA A 244 5.49 -7.00 -18.62
N ALA A 245 4.23 -7.03 -19.04
CA ALA A 245 3.52 -5.83 -19.50
C ALA A 245 3.23 -4.87 -18.32
N THR A 246 3.05 -3.58 -18.62
CA THR A 246 2.56 -2.61 -17.63
C THR A 246 1.14 -2.96 -17.21
N VAL A 247 0.89 -2.98 -15.90
CA VAL A 247 -0.46 -3.05 -15.35
C VAL A 247 -0.95 -1.62 -15.16
N ARG A 248 -1.84 -1.21 -16.06
CA ARG A 248 -2.33 0.18 -16.16
C ARG A 248 -3.23 0.55 -14.99
N GLN A 249 -3.20 1.83 -14.59
CA GLN A 249 -4.12 2.43 -13.62
C GLN A 249 -4.09 1.79 -12.22
N LYS A 250 -3.00 1.09 -11.90
CA LYS A 250 -2.81 0.39 -10.64
C LYS A 250 -1.48 0.78 -10.02
N SER A 251 -1.52 1.11 -8.73
CA SER A 251 -0.32 1.35 -7.95
C SER A 251 0.36 0.04 -7.58
N ALA A 252 1.68 0.07 -7.40
CA ALA A 252 2.48 -1.13 -7.15
C ALA A 252 2.09 -1.85 -5.86
N ILE A 253 1.61 -1.14 -4.83
CA ILE A 253 1.08 -1.78 -3.61
C ILE A 253 -0.10 -2.71 -3.91
N GLU A 254 -0.92 -2.40 -4.93
CA GLU A 254 -2.07 -3.23 -5.31
C GLU A 254 -1.64 -4.59 -5.87
N TRP A 255 -0.40 -4.71 -6.34
CA TRP A 255 0.16 -5.99 -6.78
C TRP A 255 0.30 -6.99 -5.62
N TRP A 256 0.55 -6.53 -4.39
CA TRP A 256 0.80 -7.42 -3.25
C TRP A 256 -0.37 -8.37 -2.99
N ALA A 257 -1.61 -7.86 -3.00
CA ALA A 257 -2.82 -8.68 -2.86
C ALA A 257 -3.07 -9.63 -4.05
N THR A 258 -2.44 -9.39 -5.21
CA THR A 258 -2.56 -10.31 -6.36
C THR A 258 -1.72 -11.57 -6.20
N VAL A 259 -0.63 -11.50 -5.42
CA VAL A 259 0.30 -12.62 -5.21
C VAL A 259 0.18 -13.28 -3.84
N ASP A 260 -0.35 -12.56 -2.85
CA ASP A 260 -0.65 -13.08 -1.52
C ASP A 260 -2.12 -12.80 -1.18
N GLN A 261 -2.96 -13.83 -1.31
CA GLN A 261 -4.40 -13.76 -1.09
C GLN A 261 -4.79 -13.52 0.38
N GLN A 262 -3.84 -13.63 1.32
CA GLN A 262 -4.07 -13.34 2.74
C GLN A 262 -3.79 -11.86 3.08
N VAL A 263 -3.33 -11.05 2.11
CA VAL A 263 -3.22 -9.60 2.26
C VAL A 263 -4.61 -8.99 2.24
N LEU A 264 -4.97 -8.29 3.32
CA LEU A 264 -6.14 -7.43 3.36
C LEU A 264 -5.72 -6.03 2.91
N GLN A 265 -6.32 -5.53 1.83
CA GLN A 265 -6.03 -4.23 1.26
C GLN A 265 -7.27 -3.32 1.26
N THR A 266 -7.10 -2.10 1.76
CA THR A 266 -8.15 -1.09 1.88
C THR A 266 -7.73 0.18 1.16
N THR A 267 -8.58 0.67 0.27
CA THR A 267 -8.44 2.01 -0.31
C THR A 267 -9.21 3.00 0.56
N VAL A 268 -8.56 4.08 0.96
CA VAL A 268 -9.17 5.14 1.78
C VAL A 268 -9.09 6.46 1.02
N ILE A 269 -10.23 7.11 0.84
CA ILE A 269 -10.30 8.45 0.27
C ILE A 269 -10.43 9.47 1.41
N VAL A 270 -9.52 10.43 1.46
CA VAL A 270 -9.61 11.56 2.39
C VAL A 270 -10.77 12.45 1.94
N PRO A 271 -11.81 12.67 2.75
CA PRO A 271 -12.95 13.46 2.33
C PRO A 271 -12.62 14.96 2.36
N ASN A 272 -13.10 15.69 1.35
CA ASN A 272 -13.06 17.16 1.28
C ASN A 272 -14.42 17.79 0.91
N GLY A 273 -15.50 17.00 0.97
CA GLY A 273 -16.84 17.43 0.58
C GLY A 273 -17.16 17.29 -0.92
N ALA A 274 -16.20 16.92 -1.77
CA ALA A 274 -16.49 16.62 -3.17
C ALA A 274 -17.23 15.28 -3.29
N THR A 275 -18.31 15.26 -4.07
CA THR A 275 -19.11 14.06 -4.38
C THR A 275 -18.75 13.50 -5.76
N GLY A 276 -18.48 12.20 -5.88
CA GLY A 276 -18.21 11.53 -7.16
C GLY A 276 -17.18 10.41 -7.06
N PRO A 277 -16.92 9.66 -8.15
CA PRO A 277 -16.01 8.50 -8.16
C PRO A 277 -14.55 8.81 -7.79
N ALA A 278 -14.12 10.07 -7.97
CA ALA A 278 -12.87 10.59 -7.43
C ALA A 278 -13.07 11.83 -6.54
N GLY A 279 -14.24 11.95 -5.91
CA GLY A 279 -14.52 12.97 -4.91
C GLY A 279 -13.67 12.72 -3.67
N GLY A 280 -12.81 13.67 -3.31
CA GLY A 280 -11.91 13.58 -2.16
C GLY A 280 -10.67 14.45 -2.31
N GLU A 281 -10.03 14.71 -1.18
CA GLU A 281 -8.72 15.37 -1.13
C GLU A 281 -7.67 14.44 -1.74
N GLY A 282 -7.55 13.20 -1.29
CA GLY A 282 -6.57 12.27 -1.82
C GLY A 282 -6.86 10.82 -1.50
N LYS A 283 -6.02 9.93 -2.03
CA LYS A 283 -6.16 8.48 -1.89
C LYS A 283 -4.97 7.89 -1.15
N PHE A 284 -5.27 7.09 -0.13
CA PHE A 284 -4.35 6.16 0.51
C PHE A 284 -4.73 4.72 0.14
N ILE A 285 -3.74 3.84 0.13
CA ILE A 285 -3.93 2.40 0.07
C ILE A 285 -3.20 1.81 1.27
N VAL A 286 -3.90 1.03 2.07
CA VAL A 286 -3.35 0.36 3.26
C VAL A 286 -3.48 -1.14 3.07
N SER A 287 -2.35 -1.83 3.19
CA SER A 287 -2.29 -3.29 3.11
C SER A 287 -1.82 -3.85 4.45
N SER A 288 -2.43 -4.96 4.87
CA SER A 288 -2.10 -5.66 6.11
C SER A 288 -2.04 -7.16 5.89
N ARG A 289 -1.06 -7.81 6.53
CA ARG A 289 -0.80 -9.25 6.40
C ARG A 289 -0.28 -9.80 7.72
N VAL A 290 -0.78 -10.95 8.14
CA VAL A 290 -0.45 -11.52 9.46
C VAL A 290 0.02 -12.97 9.34
N TYR A 291 1.17 -13.31 9.91
CA TYR A 291 1.78 -14.63 9.81
C TYR A 291 1.76 -15.33 11.17
N ASP A 292 1.30 -16.59 11.19
CA ASP A 292 1.45 -17.46 12.37
C ASP A 292 2.92 -17.89 12.46
N LEU A 293 3.59 -17.53 13.55
CA LEU A 293 4.98 -17.94 13.82
C LEU A 293 5.06 -19.23 14.63
N GLY A 294 3.93 -19.83 14.99
CA GLY A 294 3.83 -20.91 15.97
C GLY A 294 3.98 -20.41 17.40
N GLY A 295 3.71 -21.29 18.36
CA GLY A 295 3.85 -20.98 19.79
C GLY A 295 2.96 -19.83 20.27
N GLY A 296 1.82 -19.60 19.61
CA GLY A 296 0.88 -18.52 19.93
C GLY A 296 1.37 -17.11 19.58
N THR A 297 2.44 -16.98 18.80
CA THR A 297 2.97 -15.68 18.37
C THR A 297 2.64 -15.41 16.91
N TRP A 298 2.20 -14.19 16.61
CA TRP A 298 1.80 -13.75 15.28
C TRP A 298 2.59 -12.51 14.88
N HIS A 299 3.09 -12.46 13.63
CA HIS A 299 3.73 -11.28 13.04
C HIS A 299 2.71 -10.48 12.24
N TYR A 300 2.54 -9.20 12.56
CA TYR A 300 1.69 -8.27 11.83
C TYR A 300 2.56 -7.35 10.96
N GLU A 301 2.27 -7.31 9.66
CA GLU A 301 2.95 -6.45 8.68
C GLU A 301 1.93 -5.50 8.05
N TYR A 302 2.25 -4.21 8.03
CA TYR A 302 1.41 -3.16 7.45
C TYR A 302 2.22 -2.34 6.45
N ALA A 303 1.57 -1.92 5.37
CA ALA A 303 2.09 -0.96 4.41
C ALA A 303 1.04 0.15 4.20
N VAL A 304 1.44 1.41 4.41
CA VAL A 304 0.58 2.59 4.22
C VAL A 304 1.17 3.41 3.07
N TYR A 305 0.49 3.40 1.92
CA TYR A 305 0.86 4.15 0.73
C TYR A 305 -0.04 5.37 0.57
N ASN A 306 0.56 6.56 0.47
CA ASN A 306 -0.14 7.78 0.08
C ASN A 306 0.02 7.97 -1.43
N GLN A 307 -1.02 7.76 -2.22
CA GLN A 307 -0.94 7.97 -3.67
C GLN A 307 -0.92 9.46 -4.03
N CYS A 308 -1.81 10.26 -3.44
CA CYS A 308 -1.99 11.66 -3.86
C CYS A 308 -2.54 12.63 -2.81
N SER A 309 -2.75 12.21 -1.56
CA SER A 309 -3.17 13.13 -0.51
C SER A 309 -2.07 14.13 -0.18
N HIS A 310 -2.38 15.42 -0.35
CA HIS A 310 -1.50 16.50 0.10
C HIS A 310 -1.47 16.57 1.62
N ARG A 311 -2.57 16.21 2.28
CA ARG A 311 -2.66 16.13 3.75
C ARG A 311 -1.58 15.28 4.39
N SER A 312 -1.06 14.28 3.67
CA SER A 312 0.02 13.39 4.14
C SER A 312 -0.36 12.66 5.44
N ALA A 313 0.44 11.70 5.88
CA ALA A 313 0.21 11.03 7.17
C ALA A 313 1.42 11.16 8.09
N GLY A 314 1.14 11.39 9.38
CA GLY A 314 2.16 11.61 10.41
C GLY A 314 2.00 10.70 11.62
N MET A 315 0.96 9.89 11.63
CA MET A 315 0.69 8.89 12.65
C MET A 315 -0.01 7.67 12.02
N PHE A 316 0.32 6.48 12.51
CA PHE A 316 -0.38 5.24 12.24
C PHE A 316 -0.60 4.49 13.55
N GLU A 317 -1.83 4.07 13.82
CA GLU A 317 -2.22 3.47 15.10
C GLU A 317 -3.06 2.21 14.87
N ILE A 318 -2.65 1.14 15.53
CA ILE A 318 -3.38 -0.12 15.62
C ILE A 318 -3.96 -0.23 17.03
N PRO A 319 -5.28 -0.32 17.22
CA PRO A 319 -5.84 -0.67 18.52
C PRO A 319 -5.43 -2.10 18.87
N VAL A 320 -5.05 -2.30 20.14
CA VAL A 320 -4.60 -3.59 20.66
C VAL A 320 -5.42 -3.91 21.90
N PRO A 321 -6.17 -5.03 21.89
CA PRO A 321 -6.99 -5.38 23.04
C PRO A 321 -6.23 -5.52 24.37
N SER A 322 -6.96 -5.35 25.47
CA SER A 322 -6.41 -5.57 26.81
C SER A 322 -5.87 -7.00 26.93
N GLY A 323 -4.76 -7.18 27.65
CA GLY A 323 -4.13 -8.50 27.84
C GLY A 323 -3.29 -9.01 26.65
N VAL A 324 -3.29 -8.33 25.51
CA VAL A 324 -2.38 -8.64 24.39
C VAL A 324 -0.98 -8.12 24.70
N THR A 325 0.02 -8.98 24.56
CA THR A 325 1.44 -8.62 24.63
C THR A 325 1.96 -8.29 23.24
N VAL A 326 2.53 -7.10 23.08
CA VAL A 326 3.19 -6.64 21.85
C VAL A 326 4.71 -6.65 22.02
N SER A 327 5.43 -7.05 20.97
CA SER A 327 6.90 -7.03 20.92
C SER A 327 7.41 -6.80 19.50
N ASP A 328 8.74 -6.69 19.32
CA ASP A 328 9.42 -6.64 18.02
C ASP A 328 8.87 -5.55 17.07
N LEU A 329 8.66 -4.34 17.61
CA LEU A 329 8.17 -3.21 16.82
C LEU A 329 9.21 -2.83 15.76
N GLY A 330 8.78 -2.74 14.51
CA GLY A 330 9.61 -2.35 13.38
C GLY A 330 8.97 -1.24 12.55
N PHE A 331 9.83 -0.49 11.89
CA PHE A 331 9.48 0.63 11.02
C PHE A 331 10.42 0.65 9.82
N ASN A 332 9.89 0.93 8.64
CA ASN A 332 10.68 1.21 7.45
C ASN A 332 10.04 2.34 6.62
N SER A 333 10.87 3.24 6.10
CA SER A 333 10.45 4.33 5.22
C SER A 333 11.37 4.45 4.02
N VAL A 334 10.83 4.91 2.88
CA VAL A 334 11.64 5.29 1.72
C VAL A 334 12.58 6.44 2.09
N PRO A 335 13.85 6.44 1.62
CA PRO A 335 14.77 7.53 1.89
C PRO A 335 14.50 8.77 1.01
N TYR A 336 14.97 9.91 1.53
CA TYR A 336 14.91 11.23 0.90
C TYR A 336 16.32 11.79 0.63
N TYR A 337 16.53 12.35 -0.57
CA TYR A 337 17.84 12.76 -1.10
C TYR A 337 17.81 14.06 -1.91
N ASN A 338 19.01 14.65 -2.06
CA ASN A 338 19.35 15.76 -2.96
C ASN A 338 18.58 17.09 -2.79
N GLY A 339 18.02 17.37 -1.61
CA GLY A 339 17.30 18.61 -1.32
C GLY A 339 15.79 18.51 -1.60
N ASP A 340 15.21 17.33 -1.43
CA ASP A 340 13.78 17.04 -1.69
C ASP A 340 12.80 17.52 -0.59
N GLY A 341 13.21 18.48 0.22
CA GLY A 341 12.42 19.15 1.25
C GLY A 341 12.39 20.66 1.13
N GLU A 342 11.52 21.28 1.94
CA GLU A 342 11.36 22.73 1.96
C GLU A 342 12.69 23.39 2.34
N GLY A 343 13.04 24.47 1.61
CA GLY A 343 14.31 25.16 1.81
C GLY A 343 15.50 24.47 1.14
N ASN A 344 15.27 23.55 0.20
CA ASN A 344 16.30 22.84 -0.57
C ASN A 344 17.18 21.92 0.31
N VAL A 345 16.65 21.45 1.44
CA VAL A 345 17.28 20.44 2.31
C VAL A 345 16.53 19.11 2.15
N ASN A 346 17.15 17.98 2.46
CA ASN A 346 16.43 16.70 2.44
C ASN A 346 15.29 16.73 3.47
N ARG A 347 14.19 16.03 3.19
CA ARG A 347 13.30 15.61 4.27
C ARG A 347 14.08 14.75 5.26
N SER A 348 13.65 14.79 6.51
CA SER A 348 14.20 13.96 7.56
C SER A 348 13.95 12.48 7.25
N ASN A 349 15.00 11.67 7.40
CA ASN A 349 14.93 10.21 7.38
C ASN A 349 14.88 9.63 8.81
N THR A 350 14.61 10.45 9.83
CA THR A 350 14.49 9.99 11.22
C THR A 350 13.34 8.97 11.33
N PRO A 351 13.59 7.78 11.91
CA PRO A 351 12.54 6.80 12.16
C PRO A 351 11.39 7.36 13.00
N TRP A 352 10.17 6.85 12.80
CA TRP A 352 9.02 7.23 13.65
C TRP A 352 9.21 6.73 15.08
N ALA A 353 8.81 7.55 16.05
CA ALA A 353 8.73 7.15 17.45
C ALA A 353 7.55 6.19 17.64
N THR A 354 7.61 5.36 18.69
CA THR A 354 6.55 4.39 19.03
C THR A 354 5.94 4.68 20.39
N ASP A 355 4.63 4.47 20.51
CA ASP A 355 3.87 4.53 21.76
C ASP A 355 2.95 3.31 21.87
N THR A 356 3.12 2.53 22.93
CA THR A 356 2.30 1.34 23.25
C THR A 356 1.47 1.51 24.52
N THR A 357 1.33 2.74 25.01
CA THR A 357 0.49 3.03 26.19
C THR A 357 -0.99 3.04 25.80
N GLY A 358 -1.87 2.53 26.66
CA GLY A 358 -3.32 2.63 26.46
C GLY A 358 -3.88 1.76 25.32
N ASN A 359 -3.57 0.46 25.32
CA ASN A 359 -4.22 -0.54 24.44
C ASN A 359 -4.11 -0.22 22.94
N LYS A 360 -2.90 0.13 22.51
CA LYS A 360 -2.58 0.43 21.10
C LYS A 360 -1.11 0.15 20.78
N VAL A 361 -0.80 0.14 19.49
CA VAL A 361 0.54 0.35 18.97
C VAL A 361 0.47 1.52 18.00
N GLN A 362 1.16 2.60 18.35
CA GLN A 362 1.19 3.81 17.55
C GLN A 362 2.63 4.08 17.08
N TRP A 363 2.77 4.48 15.82
CA TRP A 363 3.97 5.14 15.30
C TRP A 363 3.63 6.57 14.93
N TYR A 364 4.53 7.51 15.19
CA TYR A 364 4.34 8.91 14.83
C TYR A 364 5.66 9.64 14.55
N THR A 365 5.57 10.72 13.77
CA THR A 365 6.68 11.65 13.53
C THR A 365 6.39 13.02 14.14
N GLN A 366 7.38 13.92 14.11
CA GLN A 366 7.22 15.31 14.51
C GLN A 366 6.10 15.98 13.71
N THR A 367 5.33 16.85 14.35
CA THR A 367 4.29 17.64 13.70
C THR A 367 4.88 18.61 12.67
N MET A 368 4.05 19.11 11.76
CA MET A 368 4.47 20.13 10.80
C MET A 368 4.95 21.42 11.46
N ALA A 369 4.40 21.77 12.64
CA ALA A 369 4.81 22.94 13.40
C ALA A 369 6.21 22.79 14.00
N GLU A 370 6.58 21.58 14.42
CA GLU A 370 7.90 21.29 14.97
C GLU A 370 8.97 21.16 13.86
N ASN A 371 8.62 20.52 12.75
CA ASN A 371 9.54 20.28 11.65
C ASN A 371 8.80 20.11 10.31
N VAL A 372 8.83 21.12 9.45
CA VAL A 372 8.22 21.06 8.10
C VAL A 372 8.83 19.95 7.21
N ASN A 373 10.06 19.53 7.53
CA ASN A 373 10.77 18.45 6.87
C ASN A 373 10.66 17.12 7.62
N ALA A 374 9.76 16.96 8.60
CA ALA A 374 9.57 15.70 9.34
C ALA A 374 9.31 14.50 8.40
N ASN A 375 9.54 13.28 8.87
CA ASN A 375 9.44 12.07 8.07
C ASN A 375 7.98 11.65 7.79
N ALA A 376 7.08 12.54 7.39
CA ALA A 376 5.69 12.21 7.08
C ALA A 376 5.54 11.38 5.78
N ILE A 377 4.51 10.53 5.71
CA ILE A 377 4.13 9.79 4.50
C ILE A 377 3.53 10.77 3.48
N ARG A 378 4.36 11.21 2.54
CA ARG A 378 4.00 12.15 1.46
C ARG A 378 3.51 11.41 0.22
N TRP A 379 2.92 12.13 -0.72
CA TRP A 379 2.39 11.53 -1.92
C TRP A 379 3.46 10.75 -2.72
N GLY A 380 3.05 9.63 -3.31
CA GLY A 380 3.94 8.67 -3.97
C GLY A 380 4.95 8.01 -3.03
N THR A 381 4.66 7.95 -1.72
CA THR A 381 5.51 7.23 -0.74
C THR A 381 4.71 6.22 0.08
N MET A 382 5.38 5.13 0.49
CA MET A 382 4.87 3.99 1.23
C MET A 382 5.79 3.66 2.39
N TYR A 383 5.22 3.57 3.58
CA TYR A 383 5.95 3.24 4.81
C TYR A 383 5.39 1.94 5.37
N ASN A 384 6.26 1.19 6.05
CA ASN A 384 5.93 -0.10 6.62
C ASN A 384 6.03 -0.06 8.15
N PHE A 385 5.08 -0.74 8.79
CA PHE A 385 4.98 -0.87 10.23
C PHE A 385 4.81 -2.35 10.55
N ARG A 386 5.41 -2.82 11.65
CA ARG A 386 5.32 -4.22 12.03
C ARG A 386 5.49 -4.42 13.52
N PHE A 387 4.93 -5.50 14.03
CA PHE A 387 5.12 -5.95 15.40
C PHE A 387 4.68 -7.41 15.54
N ARG A 388 5.01 -8.03 16.67
CA ARG A 388 4.48 -9.33 17.07
C ARG A 388 3.45 -9.18 18.17
N ALA A 389 2.41 -10.01 18.13
CA ALA A 389 1.45 -10.15 19.21
C ALA A 389 1.27 -11.62 19.61
N ASN A 390 0.80 -11.85 20.84
CA ASN A 390 0.47 -13.18 21.36
C ASN A 390 -0.96 -13.64 21.04
N THR A 391 -1.64 -12.98 20.09
CA THR A 391 -3.02 -13.32 19.69
C THR A 391 -3.14 -13.37 18.16
N PRO A 392 -4.04 -14.23 17.64
CA PRO A 392 -4.33 -14.31 16.22
C PRO A 392 -4.97 -13.00 15.71
N PRO A 393 -5.03 -12.81 14.38
CA PRO A 393 -5.64 -11.61 13.83
C PRO A 393 -7.17 -11.68 13.83
N ASP A 394 -7.79 -10.52 14.05
CA ASP A 394 -9.14 -10.21 13.61
C ASP A 394 -9.11 -9.00 12.65
N GLU A 395 -10.22 -8.65 12.03
CA GLU A 395 -10.33 -7.49 11.12
C GLU A 395 -10.98 -6.31 11.85
N GLY A 396 -10.29 -5.17 11.86
CA GLY A 396 -10.78 -3.96 12.49
C GLY A 396 -10.21 -2.71 11.84
N ASN A 397 -10.31 -1.56 12.51
CA ASN A 397 -9.89 -0.28 11.94
C ASN A 397 -8.60 0.23 12.58
N ALA A 398 -7.58 0.47 11.75
CA ALA A 398 -6.44 1.29 12.09
C ALA A 398 -6.76 2.76 11.90
N THR A 399 -6.11 3.62 12.67
CA THR A 399 -6.19 5.07 12.53
C THR A 399 -4.95 5.61 11.83
N ILE A 400 -5.16 6.48 10.84
CA ILE A 400 -4.09 7.23 10.15
C ILE A 400 -4.28 8.69 10.51
N GLY A 401 -3.36 9.26 11.28
CA GLY A 401 -3.36 10.69 11.60
C GLY A 401 -2.79 11.51 10.44
N LEU A 402 -3.58 12.44 9.91
CA LEU A 402 -3.16 13.33 8.83
C LEU A 402 -2.19 14.39 9.35
N TRP A 403 -1.12 14.63 8.59
CA TRP A 403 0.02 15.40 9.10
C TRP A 403 -0.11 16.91 8.87
N ARG A 404 -0.63 17.32 7.71
CA ARG A 404 -0.92 18.73 7.45
C ARG A 404 -2.24 19.11 8.14
N PRO A 405 -2.36 20.38 8.60
CA PRO A 405 -3.60 20.89 9.18
C PRO A 405 -4.81 20.65 8.28
N ALA A 406 -5.97 20.42 8.91
CA ALA A 406 -7.24 20.33 8.20
C ALA A 406 -7.58 21.63 7.48
N VAL A 407 -8.17 21.50 6.28
CA VAL A 407 -8.73 22.60 5.53
C VAL A 407 -10.25 22.43 5.48
N GLY A 408 -10.99 23.42 5.97
CA GLY A 408 -12.46 23.37 5.98
C GLY A 408 -13.00 22.18 6.78
N ILE A 409 -13.73 21.29 6.11
CA ILE A 409 -14.41 20.13 6.72
C ILE A 409 -13.58 18.84 6.71
N GLU A 410 -12.35 18.90 6.18
CA GLU A 410 -11.50 17.71 6.11
C GLU A 410 -11.13 17.22 7.52
N PRO A 411 -11.03 15.90 7.73
CA PRO A 411 -10.78 15.36 9.06
C PRO A 411 -9.31 15.53 9.46
N THR A 412 -9.02 15.30 10.75
CA THR A 412 -7.64 15.21 11.27
C THR A 412 -7.06 13.81 11.17
N SER A 413 -7.90 12.79 10.99
CA SER A 413 -7.52 11.40 10.78
C SER A 413 -8.51 10.69 9.86
N ILE A 414 -8.08 9.54 9.33
CA ILE A 414 -8.92 8.62 8.55
C ILE A 414 -8.75 7.20 9.10
N THR A 415 -9.70 6.31 8.83
CA THR A 415 -9.64 4.90 9.25
C THR A 415 -9.40 3.98 8.06
N ALA A 416 -8.62 2.93 8.26
CA ALA A 416 -8.43 1.87 7.28
C ALA A 416 -8.73 0.50 7.91
N ARG A 417 -9.53 -0.31 7.21
CA ARG A 417 -9.75 -1.70 7.59
C ARG A 417 -8.46 -2.49 7.43
N VAL A 418 -7.99 -3.14 8.49
CA VAL A 418 -6.75 -3.92 8.54
C VAL A 418 -6.94 -5.17 9.40
N LYS A 419 -5.99 -6.11 9.28
CA LYS A 419 -5.83 -7.20 10.24
C LYS A 419 -5.10 -6.67 11.48
N LEU A 420 -5.66 -6.85 12.66
CA LEU A 420 -5.11 -6.39 13.95
C LEU A 420 -5.25 -7.49 15.02
N PRO A 421 -4.55 -7.42 16.15
CA PRO A 421 -4.63 -8.45 17.19
C PRO A 421 -6.06 -8.61 17.71
N SER A 422 -6.56 -9.84 17.70
CA SER A 422 -7.84 -10.17 18.31
C SER A 422 -7.74 -10.00 19.83
N MET A 423 -8.91 -9.90 20.49
CA MET A 423 -8.98 -10.14 21.93
C MET A 423 -8.25 -11.46 22.23
N PRO A 424 -7.43 -11.53 23.29
CA PRO A 424 -6.89 -12.81 23.72
C PRO A 424 -8.05 -13.78 23.84
N THR A 425 -7.98 -14.87 23.09
CA THR A 425 -8.72 -16.05 23.50
C THR A 425 -8.03 -16.54 24.77
N GLY A 426 -8.35 -15.91 25.89
CA GLY A 426 -8.41 -16.64 27.14
C GLY A 426 -9.29 -17.85 26.86
N ASN A 427 -8.90 -18.99 27.41
CA ASN A 427 -9.80 -20.11 27.69
C ASN A 427 -11.24 -19.58 27.83
N PRO A 428 -12.24 -20.06 27.05
CA PRO A 428 -13.55 -19.41 26.90
C PRO A 428 -13.94 -18.89 28.26
N CYS A 429 -14.05 -17.58 28.48
CA CYS A 429 -14.26 -17.00 29.80
C CYS A 429 -15.49 -17.72 30.35
N PRO A 430 -15.35 -18.79 31.17
CA PRO A 430 -16.47 -19.72 31.25
C PRO A 430 -17.60 -19.09 32.06
N ALA A 431 -17.26 -18.01 32.76
CA ALA A 431 -18.14 -17.11 33.46
C ALA A 431 -18.97 -16.19 32.53
N ASP A 432 -18.48 -15.81 31.34
CA ASP A 432 -19.28 -15.11 30.29
C ASP A 432 -20.01 -16.15 29.45
N TRP A 433 -21.19 -16.53 29.94
CA TRP A 433 -22.00 -17.59 29.35
C TRP A 433 -22.86 -17.07 28.20
N ASP A 434 -23.28 -15.79 28.26
CA ASP A 434 -24.14 -15.20 27.24
C ASP A 434 -23.38 -14.59 26.05
N GLY A 435 -22.05 -14.53 26.14
CA GLY A 435 -21.15 -14.04 25.11
C GLY A 435 -21.17 -12.51 24.99
N SER A 436 -21.54 -11.80 26.05
CA SER A 436 -21.65 -10.35 26.10
C SER A 436 -20.32 -9.63 26.27
N THR A 437 -19.21 -10.36 26.45
CA THR A 437 -17.84 -9.86 26.72
C THR A 437 -17.66 -9.22 28.11
N GLU A 438 -18.67 -9.33 28.98
CA GLU A 438 -18.63 -8.89 30.37
C GLU A 438 -19.17 -10.01 31.27
N VAL A 439 -18.47 -10.31 32.37
CA VAL A 439 -19.05 -11.17 33.41
C VAL A 439 -19.99 -10.34 34.25
N ASP A 440 -21.28 -10.58 34.12
CA ASP A 440 -22.31 -9.98 34.96
C ASP A 440 -23.39 -11.00 35.38
N VAL A 441 -24.48 -10.52 35.97
CA VAL A 441 -25.55 -11.39 36.47
C VAL A 441 -26.35 -12.05 35.33
N GLY A 442 -26.31 -11.47 34.13
CA GLY A 442 -26.86 -12.00 32.89
C GLY A 442 -26.34 -13.38 32.57
N ASP A 443 -25.05 -13.63 32.79
CA ASP A 443 -24.43 -14.93 32.53
C ASP A 443 -25.00 -16.05 33.40
N ILE A 444 -25.27 -15.75 34.68
CA ILE A 444 -25.91 -16.72 35.59
C ILE A 444 -27.30 -17.09 35.06
N PHE A 445 -28.05 -16.11 34.55
CA PHE A 445 -29.38 -16.38 34.01
C PHE A 445 -29.32 -17.15 32.70
N ALA A 446 -28.38 -16.84 31.81
CA ALA A 446 -28.16 -17.57 30.57
C ALA A 446 -27.74 -19.03 30.84
N PHE A 447 -26.79 -19.25 31.75
CA PHE A 447 -26.37 -20.59 32.15
C PHE A 447 -27.53 -21.40 32.73
N LEU A 448 -28.31 -20.82 33.64
CA LEU A 448 -29.45 -21.52 34.24
C LEU A 448 -30.54 -21.83 33.21
N ALA A 449 -30.78 -20.94 32.25
CA ALA A 449 -31.74 -21.17 31.17
C ALA A 449 -31.34 -22.40 30.32
N ASP A 450 -30.07 -22.47 29.93
CA ASP A 450 -29.53 -23.60 29.16
C ASP A 450 -29.50 -24.89 29.98
N TRP A 451 -29.17 -24.80 31.27
CA TRP A 451 -29.21 -25.96 32.18
C TRP A 451 -30.63 -26.52 32.31
N PHE A 452 -31.66 -25.67 32.47
CA PHE A 452 -33.06 -26.10 32.50
C PHE A 452 -33.54 -26.66 31.15
N ALA A 453 -32.96 -26.19 30.04
CA ALA A 453 -33.18 -26.75 28.70
C ALA A 453 -32.45 -28.08 28.47
N SER A 454 -31.67 -28.57 29.45
CA SER A 454 -30.80 -29.75 29.32
C SER A 454 -29.77 -29.63 28.19
N ASP A 455 -29.25 -28.42 27.95
CA ASP A 455 -28.15 -28.22 27.03
C ASP A 455 -26.92 -29.04 27.48
N PRO A 456 -26.26 -29.81 26.58
CA PRO A 456 -25.15 -30.67 26.97
C PRO A 456 -23.95 -29.95 27.59
N ALA A 457 -23.68 -28.70 27.21
CA ALA A 457 -22.57 -27.92 27.74
C ALA A 457 -22.90 -27.39 29.15
N ALA A 458 -24.09 -26.83 29.35
CA ALA A 458 -24.54 -26.38 30.67
C ALA A 458 -24.72 -27.56 31.64
N TYR A 459 -25.35 -28.63 31.17
CA TYR A 459 -25.74 -29.77 32.01
C TYR A 459 -24.53 -30.60 32.47
N ASN A 460 -23.40 -30.54 31.77
CA ASN A 460 -22.16 -31.25 32.09
C ASN A 460 -20.98 -30.30 32.41
N PHE A 461 -21.26 -29.04 32.75
CA PHE A 461 -20.23 -28.07 33.10
C PHE A 461 -19.38 -28.58 34.29
N GLY A 462 -18.05 -28.44 34.21
CA GLY A 462 -17.14 -28.99 35.22
C GLY A 462 -17.00 -30.52 35.22
N GLY A 463 -17.58 -31.22 34.23
CA GLY A 463 -17.35 -32.65 33.97
C GLY A 463 -18.19 -33.63 34.81
N THR A 464 -19.10 -33.13 35.65
CA THR A 464 -20.09 -33.97 36.38
C THR A 464 -21.50 -33.49 36.04
N PRO A 465 -22.35 -34.33 35.41
CA PRO A 465 -23.63 -33.87 34.91
C PRO A 465 -24.66 -33.60 36.02
N GLY A 466 -25.62 -32.72 35.73
CA GLY A 466 -26.74 -32.38 36.62
C GLY A 466 -26.42 -31.22 37.57
N VAL A 467 -26.94 -31.27 38.80
CA VAL A 467 -26.79 -30.18 39.78
C VAL A 467 -25.33 -29.81 40.10
N PRO A 468 -24.35 -30.75 40.14
CA PRO A 468 -22.94 -30.38 40.32
C PRO A 468 -22.42 -29.37 39.29
N ALA A 469 -22.96 -29.37 38.07
CA ALA A 469 -22.58 -28.42 37.02
C ALA A 469 -22.92 -26.97 37.39
N ILE A 470 -24.04 -26.74 38.11
CA ILE A 470 -24.43 -25.40 38.60
C ILE A 470 -23.38 -24.88 39.60
N PHE A 471 -22.95 -25.72 40.54
CA PHE A 471 -21.97 -25.31 41.54
C PHE A 471 -20.59 -25.10 40.92
N ALA A 472 -20.21 -25.89 39.92
CA ALA A 472 -18.98 -25.69 39.17
C ALA A 472 -18.99 -24.34 38.43
N TYR A 473 -20.08 -24.01 37.75
CA TYR A 473 -20.24 -22.73 37.06
C TYR A 473 -20.24 -21.54 38.01
N LEU A 474 -21.02 -21.59 39.10
CA LEU A 474 -21.03 -20.50 40.10
C LEU A 474 -19.67 -20.31 40.75
N SER A 475 -18.92 -21.39 40.99
CA SER A 475 -17.56 -21.29 41.54
C SER A 475 -16.62 -20.55 40.59
N GLU A 476 -16.73 -20.80 39.28
CA GLU A 476 -15.96 -20.09 38.25
C GLU A 476 -16.38 -18.61 38.15
N TRP A 477 -17.68 -18.33 38.10
CA TRP A 477 -18.22 -16.96 38.04
C TRP A 477 -17.80 -16.12 39.26
N PHE A 478 -17.90 -16.67 40.47
CA PHE A 478 -17.45 -15.97 41.68
C PHE A 478 -15.94 -15.83 41.79
N ALA A 479 -15.17 -16.79 41.26
CA ALA A 479 -13.71 -16.70 41.22
C ALA A 479 -13.24 -15.61 40.25
N HIS A 480 -13.98 -15.38 39.16
CA HIS A 480 -13.71 -14.31 38.21
C HIS A 480 -14.06 -12.93 38.79
N GLY A 481 -15.29 -12.77 39.29
CA GLY A 481 -15.85 -11.47 39.67
C GLY A 481 -16.49 -10.73 38.49
N VAL A 482 -17.11 -9.59 38.78
CA VAL A 482 -17.87 -8.79 37.79
C VAL A 482 -16.94 -7.88 36.99
N GLY A 483 -17.11 -7.84 35.67
CA GLY A 483 -16.33 -6.98 34.77
C GLY A 483 -15.87 -7.70 33.49
N PRO A 484 -15.01 -7.05 32.68
CA PRO A 484 -14.72 -7.51 31.34
C PRO A 484 -14.04 -8.88 31.32
N CYS A 485 -14.51 -9.73 30.41
CA CYS A 485 -13.72 -10.81 29.82
C CYS A 485 -12.92 -10.23 28.62
#